data_AF-I2Q4A9-F1
#
_entry.id   AF-I2Q4A9-F1
#
_cell.length_a   1.000
_cell.length_b   1.000
_cell.length_c   1.000
_cell.angle_alpha   90.00
_cell.angle_beta   90.00
_cell.angle_gamma   90.00
#
_symmetry.space_group_name_H-M   'P 1'
#
loop_
_entity.id
_entity.type
_entity.pdbx_description
1 polymer ?
#
loop_
_entity_poly.entity_id
_entity_poly.type
_entity_poly.pdbx_seq_one_letter_code
_entity_poly.pdbx_strand_id
1 'polypeptide(L)' 'MDKRENLALQVTKEIVVKFVETGRISPGNFTEHFGPIYEEVLRVISRAEADGDAKDGRDHG' A
#
# COMPACT_ATOMS: atom_id res chain seq x y z
N MET A 1 10.86 -1.52 11.02
CA MET A 1 9.90 -1.43 9.91
C MET A 1 9.76 0.03 9.58
N ASP A 2 10.09 0.40 8.35
CA ASP A 2 10.08 1.79 7.92
C ASP A 2 8.65 2.36 7.98
N LYS A 3 8.52 3.68 8.18
CA LYS A 3 7.22 4.36 8.26
C LYS A 3 6.34 4.06 7.04
N ARG A 4 6.97 3.93 5.87
CA ARG A 4 6.33 3.54 4.60
C ARG A 4 5.78 2.12 4.62
N GLU A 5 6.58 1.16 5.06
CA GLU A 5 6.17 -0.24 5.16
C GLU A 5 5.00 -0.41 6.15
N ASN A 6 5.02 0.34 7.26
CA ASN A 6 3.90 0.38 8.21
C ASN A 6 2.62 0.94 7.58
N LEU A 7 2.71 2.04 6.83
CA LEU A 7 1.56 2.61 6.13
C LEU A 7 1.01 1.65 5.07
N ALA A 8 1.90 1.06 4.26
CA ALA A 8 1.52 0.07 3.26
C ALA A 8 0.82 -1.13 3.92
N LEU A 9 1.36 -1.63 5.03
CA LEU A 9 0.77 -2.73 5.78
C LEU A 9 -0.60 -2.39 6.34
N GLN A 10 -0.79 -1.18 6.87
CA GLN A 10 -2.09 -0.73 7.37
C GLN A 10 -3.14 -0.67 6.26
N VAL A 11 -2.82 0.01 5.16
CA VAL A 11 -3.74 0.15 4.02
C VAL A 11 -4.07 -1.22 3.41
N THR A 12 -3.08 -2.10 3.29
CA THR A 12 -3.29 -3.48 2.83
C THR A 12 -4.28 -4.23 3.72
N LYS A 13 -4.14 -4.13 5.05
CA LYS A 13 -5.07 -4.75 5.99
C LYS A 13 -6.50 -4.25 5.79
N GLU A 14 -6.69 -2.94 5.66
CA GLU A 14 -8.02 -2.34 5.45
C GLU A 14 -8.67 -2.82 4.15
N ILE A 15 -7.92 -2.88 3.05
CA ILE A 15 -8.40 -3.39 1.75
C ILE A 15 -8.81 -4.86 1.87
N VAL A 16 -7.94 -5.71 2.43
CA VAL A 16 -8.20 -7.14 2.53
C VAL A 16 -9.39 -7.43 3.46
N VAL A 17 -9.49 -6.73 4.60
CA VAL A 17 -10.66 -6.83 5.49
C VAL A 17 -11.93 -6.45 4.73
N LYS A 18 -11.92 -5.37 3.95
CA LYS A 18 -13.09 -4.97 3.14
C LYS A 18 -13.48 -6.03 2.11
N PHE A 19 -12.51 -6.68 1.47
CA PHE A 19 -12.78 -7.77 0.54
C PHE A 19 -13.32 -9.02 1.22
N VAL A 20 -12.92 -9.31 2.46
CA VAL A 20 -13.52 -10.38 3.27
C VAL A 20 -14.96 -10.03 3.65
N GLU A 21 -15.21 -8.81 4.15
CA GLU A 21 -16.55 -8.34 4.52
C GLU A 21 -17.54 -8.36 3.35
N THR A 22 -17.06 -8.09 2.14
CA THR A 22 -17.88 -8.09 0.90
C THR A 22 -17.95 -9.46 0.21
N GLY A 23 -17.32 -10.49 0.78
CA GLY A 23 -17.32 -11.85 0.24
C GLY A 23 -16.51 -12.03 -1.06
N ARG A 24 -15.58 -11.12 -1.36
CA ARG A 24 -14.68 -11.20 -2.53
C ARG A 24 -13.41 -11.99 -2.24
N ILE A 25 -12.99 -12.02 -0.98
CA ILE A 25 -11.90 -12.86 -0.46
C ILE A 25 -12.46 -13.67 0.70
N SER A 26 -11.98 -14.90 0.89
CA SER A 26 -12.27 -15.70 2.07
C SER A 26 -11.05 -15.74 3.00
N PRO A 27 -11.21 -16.04 4.30
CA PRO A 27 -10.06 -16.28 5.15
C PRO A 27 -9.13 -17.41 4.65
N GLY A 28 -9.67 -18.40 3.93
CA GLY A 28 -8.93 -19.57 3.46
C GLY A 28 -7.95 -19.30 2.30
N ASN A 29 -8.19 -18.27 1.50
CA ASN A 29 -7.30 -17.84 0.40
C ASN A 29 -6.58 -16.51 0.70
N PHE A 30 -6.55 -16.09 1.96
CA PHE A 30 -5.95 -14.83 2.39
C PHE A 30 -4.49 -14.67 1.93
N THR A 31 -3.66 -15.72 2.09
CA THR A 31 -2.23 -15.69 1.77
C THR A 31 -1.95 -15.41 0.30
N GLU A 32 -2.85 -15.85 -0.60
CA GLU A 32 -2.72 -15.65 -2.05
C GLU A 32 -2.98 -14.19 -2.46
N HIS A 33 -3.75 -13.45 -1.66
CA HIS A 33 -4.17 -12.09 -1.98
C HIS A 33 -3.39 -11.01 -1.22
N PHE A 34 -3.00 -11.27 0.03
CA PHE A 34 -2.38 -10.24 0.87
C PHE A 34 -1.05 -9.73 0.30
N GLY A 35 -0.17 -10.64 -0.17
CA GLY A 35 1.13 -10.29 -0.73
C GLY A 35 1.03 -9.38 -1.97
N PRO A 36 0.30 -9.78 -3.03
CA PRO A 36 0.13 -8.95 -4.22
C PRO A 36 -0.48 -7.57 -3.93
N ILE A 37 -1.44 -7.48 -3.00
CA ILE A 37 -2.05 -6.20 -2.62
C ILE A 37 -1.03 -5.33 -1.87
N TYR A 38 -0.25 -5.93 -0.94
CA TYR A 38 0.80 -5.22 -0.21
C TYR A 38 1.86 -4.64 -1.14
N GLU A 39 2.35 -5.44 -2.08
CA GLU A 39 3.36 -5.03 -3.05
C GLU A 39 2.86 -3.87 -3.92
N GLU A 40 1.60 -3.93 -4.38
CA GLU A 40 0.99 -2.87 -5.18
C GLU A 40 0.82 -1.57 -4.39
N VAL A 41 0.34 -1.65 -3.15
CA VAL A 41 0.21 -0.48 -2.26
C VAL A 41 1.58 0.13 -1.98
N LEU A 42 2.58 -0.69 -1.64
CA LEU A 42 3.93 -0.23 -1.38
C LEU A 42 4.51 0.47 -2.61
N ARG A 43 4.33 -0.10 -3.80
CA ARG A 43 4.76 0.49 -5.08
C ARG A 43 4.15 1.87 -5.32
N VAL A 44 2.85 2.03 -5.10
CA VAL A 44 2.16 3.32 -5.27
C VAL A 44 2.69 4.37 -4.29
N ILE A 45 2.86 4.00 -3.02
CA ILE A 45 3.41 4.89 -1.99
C ILE A 45 4.89 5.22 -2.27
N SER A 46 5.68 4.29 -2.83
CA SER A 46 7.06 4.54 -3.32
C SER A 46 7.11 5.63 -4.37
N ARG A 47 6.21 5.56 -5.34
CA ARG A 47 6.20 6.50 -6.45
C ARG A 47 5.74 7.90 -6.02
N ALA A 48 4.72 7.97 -5.16
CA ALA A 48 4.19 9.25 -4.70
C ALA A 48 5.24 10.09 -3.94
N GLU A 49 6.07 9.46 -3.12
CA GLU A 49 7.15 10.17 -2.40
C GLU A 49 8.28 10.60 -3.34
N ALA A 50 8.68 9.76 -4.30
CA ALA A 50 9.69 10.12 -5.30
C ALA A 50 9.26 11.33 -6.16
N ASP A 51 7.97 11.38 -6.53
CA ASP A 51 7.41 12.51 -7.30
C ASP A 51 7.21 13.77 -6.43
N GLY A 52 7.02 13.61 -5.11
CA GLY A 52 6.91 14.70 -4.14
C GLY A 52 8.24 15.38 -3.84
N ASP A 53 9.28 14.58 -3.61
CA ASP A 53 10.65 15.06 -3.37
C ASP A 53 11.22 15.81 -4.60
N ALA A 54 10.92 15.32 -5.81
CA ALA A 54 11.31 15.97 -7.07
C ALA A 54 10.58 17.31 -7.36
N LYS A 55 9.50 17.62 -6.65
CA LYS A 55 8.80 18.92 -6.74
C LYS A 55 9.25 19.91 -5.68
N ASP A 56 9.61 19.44 -4.49
CA ASP A 56 10.13 20.29 -3.40
C ASP A 56 11.50 20.91 -3.78
N GLY A 57 12.36 20.17 -4.47
CA GLY A 57 13.68 20.65 -4.92
C GLY A 57 13.67 21.68 -6.06
N ARG A 58 12.52 22.07 -6.63
CA ARG A 58 12.42 23.02 -7.75
C ARG A 58 11.91 24.42 -7.37
N ASP A 59 11.53 24.64 -6.12
CA ASP A 59 10.99 25.93 -5.64
C ASP A 59 12.02 26.74 -4.83
N HIS A 60 13.31 26.45 -4.99
CA HIS A 60 14.42 27.24 -4.44
C HIS A 60 15.39 27.62 -5.57
N GLY A 61 15.05 28.65 -6.35
CA GLY A 61 15.89 29.23 -7.41
C GLY A 61 15.60 30.70 -7.62
#